data_AF-A0A815V2P8-F1
#
_entry.id   AF-A0A815V2P8-F1
#
_cell.length_a   1.000
_cell.length_b   1.000
_cell.length_c   1.000
_cell.angle_alpha   90.00
_cell.angle_beta   90.00
_cell.angle_gamma   90.00
#
_symmetry.space_group_name_H-M   'P 1'
#
loop_
_entity.id
_entity.type
_entity.pdbx_description
1 polymer ?
#
loop_
_entity_poly.entity_id
_entity_poly.type
_entity_poly.pdbx_seq_one_letter_code
_entity_poly.pdbx_strand_id
1 'polypeptide(L)' 'VTAMQEAGWEIASHGYKWVEHKDMPEDIEREHIRKAIYLHRLATGQRPTGWYTGRCSVNTINLVRDHG' A
#
# COMPACT_ATOMS: atom_id res chain seq x y z
N VAL A 1 -4.29 -2.60 14.75
CA VAL A 1 -4.22 -3.83 13.91
C VAL A 1 -4.60 -5.08 14.70
N THR A 2 -4.23 -5.19 15.98
CA THR A 2 -4.53 -6.35 16.85
C THR A 2 -5.99 -6.82 16.79
N ALA A 3 -6.97 -5.94 17.04
CA ALA A 3 -8.38 -6.34 17.00
C ALA A 3 -8.82 -6.93 15.64
N MET A 4 -8.28 -6.42 14.52
CA MET A 4 -8.58 -6.95 13.19
C MET A 4 -7.94 -8.33 12.98
N GLN A 5 -6.73 -8.54 13.51
CA GLN A 5 -6.04 -9.84 13.45
C GLN A 5 -6.70 -10.88 14.36
N GLU A 6 -7.13 -10.50 15.56
CA GLU A 6 -7.90 -11.35 16.48
C GLU A 6 -9.25 -11.76 15.88
N ALA A 7 -9.88 -10.86 15.11
CA ALA A 7 -11.11 -11.14 14.37
C ALA A 7 -10.89 -11.94 13.07
N GLY A 8 -9.63 -12.23 12.69
CA GLY A 8 -9.31 -12.99 11.48
C GLY A 8 -9.58 -12.25 10.17
N TRP A 9 -9.63 -10.92 10.17
CA TRP A 9 -9.86 -10.13 8.97
C TRP A 9 -8.60 -10.00 8.13
N GLU A 10 -8.77 -10.01 6.80
CA GLU A 10 -7.72 -9.56 5.91
C GLU A 10 -7.49 -8.05 6.11
N ILE A 11 -6.21 -7.64 6.10
CA ILE A 11 -5.84 -6.22 6.15
C ILE A 11 -5.18 -5.90 4.80
N ALA A 12 -5.86 -5.12 3.97
CA ALA A 12 -5.28 -4.57 2.74
C ALA A 12 -4.40 -3.35 3.04
N SER A 13 -3.48 -3.02 2.13
CA SER A 13 -2.73 -1.76 2.19
C SER A 13 -3.53 -0.63 1.55
N HIS A 14 -3.57 0.54 2.21
CA HIS A 14 -4.15 1.77 1.68
C HIS A 14 -3.09 2.81 1.24
N GLY A 15 -1.88 2.34 0.88
CA GLY A 15 -0.74 3.20 0.54
C GLY A 15 -0.03 3.80 1.75
N TYR A 16 1.08 4.51 1.50
CA TYR A 16 1.91 5.10 2.57
C TYR A 16 1.33 6.39 3.13
N LYS A 17 0.68 7.18 2.28
CA LYS A 17 0.06 8.46 2.61
C LYS A 17 -1.31 8.56 1.93
N TRP A 18 -2.27 9.12 2.65
CA TRP A 18 -3.57 9.43 2.08
C TRP A 18 -3.57 10.82 1.45
N VAL A 19 -2.96 10.92 0.27
CA VAL A 19 -2.83 12.14 -0.54
C VAL A 19 -3.23 11.86 -1.98
N GLU A 20 -3.32 12.89 -2.82
CA GLU A 20 -3.55 12.72 -4.25
C GLU A 20 -2.26 12.29 -4.97
N HIS A 21 -2.35 11.24 -5.79
CA HIS A 21 -1.20 10.69 -6.53
C HIS A 21 -1.27 10.97 -8.04
N LYS A 22 -2.36 11.58 -8.55
CA LYS A 22 -2.63 11.76 -9.98
C LYS A 22 -1.40 12.23 -10.79
N ASP A 23 -0.69 13.24 -10.28
CA ASP A 23 0.48 13.86 -10.92
C ASP A 23 1.79 13.64 -10.13
N MET A 24 1.81 12.64 -9.24
CA MET A 24 3.01 12.31 -8.47
C MET A 24 4.10 11.75 -9.40
N PRO A 25 5.36 12.19 -9.27
CA PRO A 25 6.48 11.56 -9.95
C PRO A 25 6.54 10.06 -9.65
N GLU A 26 6.74 9.25 -10.69
CA GLU A 26 6.67 7.79 -10.59
C GLU A 26 7.67 7.20 -9.57
N ASP A 27 8.86 7.79 -9.48
CA ASP A 27 9.91 7.39 -8.54
C ASP A 27 9.49 7.62 -7.08
N ILE A 28 8.81 8.74 -6.80
CA ILE A 28 8.27 9.05 -5.48
C ILE A 28 7.13 8.10 -5.13
N GLU A 29 6.20 7.85 -6.06
CA GLU A 29 5.10 6.90 -5.82
C GLU A 29 5.63 5.47 -5.60
N ARG A 30 6.66 5.07 -6.35
CA ARG A 30 7.35 3.79 -6.17
C ARG A 30 7.96 3.67 -4.78
N GLU A 31 8.60 4.73 -4.28
CA GLU A 31 9.14 4.76 -2.92
C GLU A 31 8.02 4.66 -1.87
N HIS A 32 6.91 5.37 -2.07
CA HIS A 32 5.73 5.28 -1.20
C HIS A 32 5.15 3.85 -1.18
N ILE A 33 5.04 3.18 -2.32
CA ILE A 33 4.55 1.79 -2.38
C ILE A 33 5.47 0.87 -1.60
N ARG A 34 6.80 0.97 -1.79
CA ARG A 34 7.78 0.16 -1.05
C ARG A 34 7.70 0.40 0.46
N LYS A 35 7.59 1.66 0.89
CA LYS A 35 7.42 2.02 2.31
C LYS A 35 6.14 1.47 2.90
N ALA A 36 5.02 1.54 2.17
CA ALA A 36 3.75 1.01 2.63
C ALA A 36 3.81 -0.52 2.83
N ILE A 37 4.38 -1.26 1.89
CA ILE A 37 4.55 -2.72 1.99
C ILE A 37 5.43 -3.08 3.19
N TYR A 38 6.55 -2.37 3.36
CA TYR A 38 7.44 -2.57 4.50
C TYR A 38 6.74 -2.33 5.85
N LEU A 39 6.07 -1.19 5.99
CA LEU A 39 5.36 -0.83 7.22
C LEU A 39 4.17 -1.76 7.50
N HIS A 40 3.46 -2.18 6.45
CA HIS A 40 2.39 -3.15 6.56
C HIS A 40 2.93 -4.45 7.16
N ARG A 41 4.06 -4.96 6.66
CA ARG A 41 4.71 -6.16 7.21
C ARG A 41 5.15 -5.98 8.66
N LEU A 42 5.68 -4.81 9.04
CA LEU A 42 6.03 -4.54 10.43
C LEU A 42 4.80 -4.51 11.34
N ALA A 43 3.68 -3.96 10.86
CA ALA A 43 2.47 -3.82 11.65
C ALA A 43 1.65 -5.11 11.73
N THR A 44 1.57 -5.89 10.65
CA THR A 44 0.68 -7.05 10.54
C THR A 44 1.40 -8.39 10.54
N GLY A 45 2.73 -8.39 10.42
CA GLY A 45 3.56 -9.60 10.31
C GLY A 45 3.56 -10.26 8.93
N GLN A 46 2.74 -9.78 8.00
CA GLN A 46 2.57 -10.34 6.64
C GLN A 46 2.68 -9.22 5.60
N ARG A 47 2.95 -9.57 4.34
CA ARG A 47 2.82 -8.58 3.26
C ARG A 47 1.34 -8.34 2.93
N PRO A 48 0.94 -7.15 2.45
CA PRO A 48 -0.44 -6.93 2.04
C PRO A 48 -0.79 -7.78 0.82
N THR A 49 -1.98 -8.37 0.81
CA THR A 49 -2.52 -9.14 -0.33
C THR A 49 -3.52 -8.33 -1.15
N GLY A 50 -4.23 -7.39 -0.52
CA GLY A 50 -5.02 -6.36 -1.17
C GLY A 50 -4.30 -5.01 -1.21
N TRP A 51 -4.55 -4.23 -2.27
CA TRP A 51 -4.06 -2.86 -2.41
C TRP A 51 -5.15 -1.93 -2.93
N TYR A 52 -5.31 -0.77 -2.30
CA TYR A 52 -6.18 0.29 -2.77
C TYR A 52 -5.53 1.65 -2.50
N THR A 53 -5.26 2.48 -3.52
CA THR A 53 -4.68 3.82 -3.29
C THR A 53 -5.76 4.89 -3.07
N GLY A 54 -6.97 4.68 -3.61
CA GLY A 54 -7.99 5.72 -3.69
C GLY A 54 -7.67 6.72 -4.80
N ARG A 55 -7.07 7.87 -4.45
CA ARG A 55 -6.68 8.92 -5.41
C ARG A 55 -5.36 8.56 -6.09
N CYS A 56 -5.42 7.54 -6.94
CA CYS A 56 -4.29 6.93 -7.61
C CYS A 56 -3.72 7.76 -8.78
N SER A 57 -2.48 7.48 -9.15
CA SER A 57 -1.87 7.90 -10.43
C SER A 57 -2.19 6.91 -11.55
N VAL A 58 -1.87 7.29 -12.79
CA VAL A 58 -1.88 6.38 -13.95
C VAL A 58 -0.87 5.23 -13.84
N ASN A 59 0.16 5.38 -13.00
CA ASN A 59 1.25 4.41 -12.84
C ASN A 59 0.97 3.39 -11.73
N THR A 60 0.07 3.70 -10.79
CA THR A 60 -0.19 2.92 -9.58
C THR A 60 -0.33 1.42 -9.82
N ILE A 61 -1.11 1.00 -10.82
CA ILE A 61 -1.35 -0.43 -11.10
C ILE A 61 -0.05 -1.13 -11.49
N ASN A 62 0.74 -0.53 -12.39
CA ASN A 62 2.02 -1.08 -12.80
C ASN A 62 3.01 -1.13 -11.63
N LEU A 63 3.06 -0.07 -10.83
CA LEU A 63 3.94 -0.02 -9.67
C LEU A 63 3.57 -1.07 -8.61
N VAL A 64 2.28 -1.24 -8.32
CA VAL A 64 1.83 -2.27 -7.37
C VAL A 64 2.10 -3.67 -7.91
N ARG A 65 1.89 -3.93 -9.21
CA ARG A 65 2.24 -5.21 -9.83
C ARG A 65 3.73 -5.53 -9.69
N ASP A 66 4.59 -4.53 -9.86
CA ASP A 66 6.05 -4.73 -9.86
C ASP A 66 6.64 -4.90 -8.44
N HIS A 67 5.95 -4.44 -7.38
CA HIS A 67 6.46 -4.49 -5.99
C HIS A 67 5.58 -5.27 -4.99
N GLY A 68 4.34 -5.59 -5.36
CA GLY A 68 3.36 -6.33 -4.55
C GLY A 68 3.54 -7.84 -4.60
#